data_AF-A0A811PG81-F1
#
_entry.id   AF-A0A811PG81-F1
#
_cell.length_a   1.000
_cell.length_b   1.000
_cell.length_c   1.000
_cell.angle_alpha   90.00
_cell.angle_beta   90.00
_cell.angle_gamma   90.00
#
_symmetry.space_group_name_H-M   'P 1'
#
loop_
_entity.id
_entity.type
_entity.pdbx_description
1 polymer ?
#
loop_
_entity_poly.entity_id
_entity_poly.type
_entity_poly.pdbx_seq_one_letter_code
_entity_poly.pdbx_strand_id
1 'polypeptide(L)'
;MIPQSQSSSLQRLQLVEKRIVRVLELAGAVMEELGNSQGPRTDAVGAHCRELMIAMKEIQTTLREEIKSACEYRPFEKCDYSARIANEISCKKLEYVIEKLDTMQHNLEQSTDDSLEAWAQGYGYYAYSNHLIREIRSSIYKEGKLNKRQS
;
A
#
# COMPACT_ATOMS: atom_id res chain seq x y z
N MET A 1 -29.89 15.81 11.67
CA MET A 1 -28.77 16.09 10.74
C MET A 1 -27.52 15.46 11.34
N ILE A 2 -26.92 14.48 10.68
CA ILE A 2 -25.68 13.85 11.17
C ILE A 2 -24.52 14.79 10.81
N PRO A 3 -23.61 15.12 11.74
CA PRO A 3 -22.47 15.98 11.45
C PRO A 3 -21.63 15.39 10.31
N GLN A 4 -21.33 16.21 9.31
CA GLN A 4 -20.63 15.84 8.07
C GLN A 4 -19.22 15.24 8.34
N SER A 5 -18.69 15.39 9.56
CA SER A 5 -17.36 14.91 9.97
C SER A 5 -17.28 13.44 10.42
N GLN A 6 -18.40 12.71 10.57
CA GLN A 6 -18.38 11.32 11.09
C GLN A 6 -18.82 10.23 10.10
N SER A 7 -19.24 10.59 8.90
CA SER A 7 -19.62 9.60 7.87
C SER A 7 -18.39 9.14 7.08
N SER A 8 -18.36 7.89 6.61
CA SER A 8 -17.32 7.44 5.68
C SER A 8 -17.57 7.98 4.26
N SER A 9 -16.54 8.03 3.41
CA SER A 9 -16.70 8.40 1.99
C SER A 9 -17.75 7.55 1.29
N LEU A 10 -17.75 6.23 1.56
CA LEU A 10 -18.76 5.31 1.01
C LEU A 10 -20.18 5.69 1.44
N GLN A 11 -20.40 6.03 2.71
CA GLN A 11 -21.71 6.45 3.20
C GLN A 11 -22.19 7.75 2.55
N ARG A 12 -21.29 8.73 2.35
CA ARG A 12 -21.62 9.99 1.67
C ARG A 12 -21.99 9.75 0.20
N LEU A 13 -21.27 8.88 -0.49
CA LEU A 13 -21.59 8.51 -1.87
C LEU A 13 -22.91 7.73 -1.98
N GLN A 14 -23.21 6.82 -1.05
CA GLN A 14 -24.51 6.15 -0.98
C GLN A 14 -25.66 7.13 -0.74
N LEU A 15 -25.42 8.18 0.05
CA LEU A 15 -26.41 9.23 0.24
C LEU A 15 -26.62 10.05 -1.05
N VAL A 16 -25.55 10.29 -1.82
CA VAL A 16 -25.65 10.90 -3.16
C VAL A 16 -26.49 10.03 -4.09
N GLU A 17 -26.27 8.71 -4.10
CA GLU A 17 -27.04 7.77 -4.92
C GLU A 17 -28.55 7.86 -4.61
N LYS A 18 -28.92 7.84 -3.32
CA LYS A 18 -30.32 8.02 -2.90
C LYS A 18 -30.90 9.37 -3.35
N ARG A 19 -30.11 10.43 -3.30
CA ARG A 19 -30.54 11.76 -3.79
C ARG A 19 -30.73 11.79 -5.29
N ILE A 20 -29.90 11.08 -6.06
CA ILE A 20 -30.07 10.97 -7.52
C ILE A 20 -31.41 10.30 -7.84
N VAL A 21 -31.75 9.20 -7.13
CA VAL A 21 -33.07 8.56 -7.26
C VAL A 21 -34.18 9.56 -6.95
N ARG A 22 -34.05 10.32 -5.86
CA ARG A 22 -35.03 11.36 -5.49
C ARG A 22 -35.18 12.45 -6.56
N VAL A 23 -34.10 12.88 -7.20
CA VAL A 23 -34.16 13.85 -8.32
C VAL A 23 -34.95 13.27 -9.49
N LEU A 24 -34.76 12.00 -9.83
CA LEU A 24 -35.50 11.34 -10.91
C LEU A 24 -37.01 11.24 -10.58
N GLU A 25 -37.35 10.90 -9.34
CA GLU A 25 -38.75 10.92 -8.86
C GLU A 25 -39.39 12.31 -9.00
N LEU A 26 -38.67 13.35 -8.57
CA LEU A 26 -39.15 14.74 -8.68
C LEU A 26 -39.32 15.17 -10.15
N ALA A 27 -38.41 14.76 -11.03
CA ALA A 27 -38.54 15.02 -12.47
C ALA A 27 -39.78 14.31 -13.04
N GLY A 28 -40.02 13.05 -12.65
CA GLY A 28 -41.22 12.31 -13.01
C GLY A 28 -42.50 13.00 -12.53
N ALA A 29 -42.52 13.46 -11.28
CA ALA A 29 -43.65 14.21 -10.72
C ALA A 29 -43.91 15.54 -11.46
N VAL A 30 -42.85 16.26 -11.86
CA VAL A 30 -42.99 17.45 -12.71
C VAL A 30 -43.60 17.08 -14.06
N MET A 31 -43.15 16.01 -14.70
CA MET A 31 -43.68 15.55 -15.98
C MET A 31 -45.16 15.14 -15.87
N GLU A 32 -45.54 14.46 -14.79
CA GLU A 32 -46.93 14.07 -14.51
C GLU A 32 -47.84 15.29 -14.33
N GLU A 33 -47.41 16.28 -13.54
CA GLU A 33 -48.17 17.53 -13.38
C GLU A 33 -48.30 18.30 -14.69
N LEU A 34 -47.23 18.36 -15.51
CA LEU A 34 -47.27 19.02 -16.81
C LEU A 34 -48.19 18.29 -17.82
N GLY A 35 -48.32 16.97 -17.70
CA GLY A 35 -49.19 16.14 -18.54
C GLY A 35 -50.65 16.07 -18.08
N ASN A 36 -51.02 16.76 -17.01
CA ASN A 36 -52.36 16.68 -16.44
C ASN A 36 -53.44 17.20 -17.42
N SER A 37 -54.49 16.40 -17.65
CA SER A 37 -55.62 16.74 -18.54
C SER A 37 -56.38 18.02 -18.17
N GLN A 38 -56.34 18.43 -16.90
CA GLN A 38 -56.94 19.67 -16.40
C GLN A 38 -55.99 20.87 -16.46
N GLY A 39 -54.79 20.67 -17.02
CA GLY A 39 -53.70 21.64 -17.03
C GLY A 39 -52.79 21.53 -15.79
N PRO A 40 -51.56 22.06 -15.87
CA PRO A 40 -50.58 21.95 -14.81
C PRO A 40 -50.92 22.80 -13.58
N ARG A 41 -50.78 22.18 -12.40
CA ARG A 41 -50.84 22.89 -11.12
C ARG A 41 -49.51 23.60 -10.87
N THR A 42 -49.48 24.90 -11.13
CA THR A 42 -48.25 25.71 -11.13
C THR A 42 -47.55 25.75 -9.77
N ASP A 43 -48.32 25.67 -8.67
CA ASP A 43 -47.82 25.57 -7.30
C ASP A 43 -47.11 24.23 -7.04
N ALA A 44 -47.70 23.12 -7.49
CA ALA A 44 -47.12 21.77 -7.38
C ALA A 44 -45.85 21.63 -8.24
N VAL A 45 -45.90 22.06 -9.51
CA VAL A 45 -44.74 22.10 -10.40
C VAL A 45 -43.63 22.95 -9.78
N GLY A 46 -43.97 24.14 -9.27
CA GLY A 46 -43.01 25.02 -8.60
C GLY A 46 -42.38 24.39 -7.36
N ALA A 47 -43.14 23.65 -6.57
CA ALA A 47 -42.63 22.94 -5.39
C ALA A 47 -41.66 21.81 -5.78
N HIS A 48 -42.04 20.95 -6.72
CA HIS A 48 -41.18 19.87 -7.20
C HIS A 48 -39.89 20.39 -7.84
N CYS A 49 -39.96 21.45 -8.66
CA CYS A 49 -38.79 22.08 -9.26
C CYS A 49 -37.84 22.69 -8.21
N ARG A 50 -38.38 23.32 -7.14
CA ARG A 50 -37.55 23.84 -6.05
C ARG A 50 -36.84 22.72 -5.29
N GLU A 51 -37.54 21.66 -4.94
CA GLU A 51 -36.95 20.50 -4.26
C GLU A 51 -35.88 19.83 -5.14
N LEU A 52 -36.15 19.72 -6.45
CA LEU A 52 -35.22 19.17 -7.43
C LEU A 52 -33.92 19.98 -7.47
N MET A 53 -34.02 21.31 -7.56
CA MET A 53 -32.83 22.18 -7.55
C MET A 53 -32.02 22.07 -6.25
N ILE A 54 -32.69 21.97 -5.11
CA ILE A 54 -32.02 21.77 -3.81
C ILE A 54 -31.27 20.44 -3.82
N ALA A 55 -31.92 19.35 -4.21
CA ALA A 55 -31.31 18.03 -4.27
C ALA A 55 -30.11 17.99 -5.24
N MET A 56 -30.22 18.64 -6.41
CA MET A 56 -29.11 18.77 -7.36
C MET A 56 -27.91 19.52 -6.75
N LYS A 57 -28.16 20.62 -6.04
CA LYS A 57 -27.11 21.40 -5.37
C LYS A 57 -26.40 20.58 -4.30
N GLU A 58 -27.14 19.79 -3.51
CA GLU A 58 -26.57 18.90 -2.51
C GLU A 58 -25.69 17.82 -3.14
N ILE A 59 -26.18 17.16 -4.20
CA ILE A 59 -25.41 16.17 -4.97
C ILE A 59 -24.10 16.79 -5.48
N GLN A 60 -24.18 17.95 -6.13
CA GLN A 60 -23.00 18.63 -6.67
C GLN A 60 -21.98 19.00 -5.58
N THR A 61 -22.46 19.46 -4.43
CA THR A 61 -21.60 19.88 -3.32
C THR A 61 -20.87 18.66 -2.74
N THR A 62 -21.60 17.59 -2.42
CA THR A 62 -21.00 16.36 -1.87
C THR A 62 -20.03 15.70 -2.86
N LEU A 63 -20.39 15.59 -4.14
CA LEU A 63 -19.48 14.99 -5.13
C LEU A 63 -18.21 15.83 -5.33
N ARG A 64 -18.31 17.17 -5.30
CA ARG A 64 -17.14 18.05 -5.37
C ARG A 64 -16.19 17.82 -4.20
N GLU A 65 -16.73 17.70 -2.99
CA GLU A 65 -15.95 17.41 -1.79
C GLU A 65 -15.27 16.03 -1.87
N GLU A 66 -15.99 14.99 -2.31
CA GLU A 66 -15.42 13.65 -2.46
C GLU A 66 -14.35 13.59 -3.55
N ILE A 67 -14.56 14.25 -4.69
CA ILE A 67 -13.53 14.34 -5.74
C ILE A 67 -12.29 15.05 -5.20
N LYS A 68 -12.46 16.18 -4.53
CA LYS A 68 -11.35 16.91 -3.90
C LYS A 68 -10.61 16.02 -2.91
N SER A 69 -11.34 15.33 -2.03
CA SER A 69 -10.76 14.42 -1.05
C SER A 69 -10.03 13.25 -1.70
N ALA A 70 -10.58 12.65 -2.76
CA ALA A 70 -9.93 11.58 -3.51
C ALA A 70 -8.66 12.06 -4.25
N CYS A 71 -8.66 13.29 -4.76
CA CYS A 71 -7.48 13.90 -5.38
C CYS A 71 -6.40 14.28 -4.36
N GLU A 72 -6.78 14.67 -3.15
CA GLU A 72 -5.87 14.94 -2.03
C GLU A 72 -5.35 13.65 -1.39
N TYR A 73 -6.13 12.57 -1.44
CA TYR A 73 -5.73 11.23 -1.05
C TYR A 73 -4.73 10.68 -2.08
N ARG A 74 -3.45 11.08 -1.99
CA ARG A 74 -2.36 10.45 -2.74
C ARG A 74 -1.92 9.17 -2.00
N PRO A 75 -2.30 7.96 -2.44
CA PRO A 75 -1.94 6.73 -1.75
C PRO A 75 -0.43 6.50 -1.75
N PHE A 76 0.26 6.99 -2.79
CA PHE A 76 1.70 6.82 -3.00
C PHE A 76 2.58 7.86 -2.31
N GLU A 77 2.05 9.04 -1.97
CA GLU A 77 2.87 10.13 -1.43
C GLU A 77 3.14 9.97 0.08
N LYS A 78 2.29 9.18 0.76
CA LYS A 78 2.48 8.73 2.15
C LYS A 78 2.70 7.22 2.27
N CYS A 79 2.95 6.54 1.16
CA CYS A 79 3.19 5.10 1.18
C CYS A 79 4.61 4.81 1.67
N ASP A 80 4.74 3.96 2.68
CA ASP A 80 6.03 3.43 3.11
C ASP A 80 6.56 2.34 2.15
N TYR A 81 5.85 2.03 1.05
CA TYR A 81 6.24 0.99 0.09
C TYR A 81 7.65 1.19 -0.46
N SER A 82 8.01 2.42 -0.88
CA SER A 82 9.35 2.72 -1.38
C SER A 82 10.42 2.55 -0.29
N ALA A 83 10.12 2.86 0.97
CA ALA A 83 11.03 2.63 2.09
C ALA A 83 11.15 1.13 2.44
N ARG A 84 10.03 0.39 2.38
CA ARG A 84 9.97 -1.05 2.63
C ARG A 84 10.72 -1.85 1.56
N ILE A 85 10.50 -1.55 0.29
CA ILE A 85 11.21 -2.21 -0.83
C ILE A 85 12.71 -1.84 -0.82
N ALA A 86 13.06 -0.61 -0.41
CA ALA A 86 14.45 -0.21 -0.26
C ALA A 86 15.14 -0.90 0.93
N ASN A 87 14.41 -1.25 2.00
CA ASN A 87 14.94 -2.03 3.12
C ASN A 87 14.92 -3.54 2.90
N GLU A 88 14.20 -4.03 1.89
CA GLU A 88 14.17 -5.45 1.57
C GLU A 88 15.55 -5.92 1.07
N ILE A 89 16.00 -7.07 1.57
CA ILE A 89 17.24 -7.70 1.13
C ILE A 89 16.95 -8.35 -0.24
N SER A 90 17.41 -7.71 -1.31
CA SER A 90 17.27 -8.21 -2.67
C SER A 90 18.41 -9.15 -3.06
N CYS A 91 18.19 -10.00 -4.08
CA CYS A 91 19.23 -10.87 -4.62
C CYS A 91 20.49 -10.09 -5.02
N LYS A 92 20.35 -8.91 -5.61
CA LYS A 92 21.49 -8.04 -5.96
C LYS A 92 22.31 -7.58 -4.74
N LYS A 93 21.64 -7.24 -3.63
CA LYS A 93 22.33 -6.88 -2.39
C LYS A 93 23.05 -8.09 -1.80
N LEU A 94 22.44 -9.28 -1.89
CA LEU A 94 23.05 -10.52 -1.43
C LEU A 94 24.26 -10.91 -2.30
N GLU A 95 24.15 -10.78 -3.62
CA GLU A 95 25.25 -10.98 -4.58
C GLU A 95 26.43 -10.06 -4.25
N TYR A 96 26.18 -8.78 -3.96
CA TYR A 96 27.22 -7.85 -3.54
C TYR A 96 27.90 -8.28 -2.23
N VAL A 97 27.13 -8.74 -1.24
CA VAL A 97 27.69 -9.25 0.02
C VAL A 97 28.55 -10.50 -0.23
N ILE A 98 28.09 -11.43 -1.07
CA ILE A 98 28.86 -12.62 -1.45
C ILE A 98 30.17 -12.23 -2.13
N GLU A 99 30.13 -11.31 -3.10
CA GLU A 99 31.33 -10.79 -3.76
C GLU A 99 32.35 -10.21 -2.76
N LYS A 100 31.88 -9.46 -1.76
CA LYS A 100 32.75 -8.93 -0.70
C LYS A 100 33.30 -10.00 0.21
N LEU A 101 32.52 -11.03 0.54
CA LEU A 101 33.01 -12.17 1.30
C LEU A 101 34.06 -12.97 0.53
N ASP A 102 33.87 -13.17 -0.78
CA ASP A 102 34.85 -13.84 -1.64
C ASP A 102 36.14 -13.03 -1.73
N THR A 103 36.03 -11.70 -1.86
CA THR A 103 37.19 -10.80 -1.81
C THR A 103 37.92 -10.90 -0.48
N MET A 104 37.20 -10.92 0.64
CA MET A 104 37.80 -11.08 1.97
C MET A 104 38.50 -12.43 2.12
N GLN A 105 37.88 -13.52 1.63
CA GLN A 105 38.48 -14.84 1.63
C GLN A 105 39.78 -14.85 0.81
N HIS A 106 39.75 -14.28 -0.39
CA HIS A 106 40.93 -14.20 -1.25
C HIS A 106 42.07 -13.42 -0.60
N ASN A 107 41.75 -12.28 0.03
CA ASN A 107 42.73 -11.47 0.75
C ASN A 107 43.33 -12.23 1.95
N LEU A 108 42.52 -13.03 2.66
CA LEU A 108 43.01 -13.89 3.74
C LEU A 108 43.92 -14.98 3.20
N GLU A 109 43.55 -15.67 2.13
CA GLU A 109 44.37 -16.71 1.50
C GLU A 109 45.72 -16.16 1.03
N GLN A 110 45.74 -14.99 0.38
CA GLN A 110 46.98 -14.31 -0.01
C GLN A 110 47.82 -13.89 1.19
N SER A 111 47.20 -13.35 2.26
CA SER A 111 47.93 -13.02 3.48
C SER A 111 48.50 -14.25 4.19
N THR A 112 47.89 -15.42 3.99
CA THR A 112 48.37 -16.70 4.54
C THR A 112 49.56 -17.23 3.74
N ASP A 113 49.64 -16.95 2.44
CA ASP A 113 50.74 -17.34 1.56
C ASP A 113 52.00 -16.51 1.80
N ASP A 114 51.85 -15.17 1.92
CA ASP A 114 52.93 -14.28 2.34
C ASP A 114 53.42 -14.59 3.77
N SER A 115 52.53 -15.15 4.59
CA SER A 115 52.84 -15.62 5.95
C SER A 115 53.43 -17.04 5.97
N LEU A 116 53.27 -17.87 4.94
CA LEU A 116 53.78 -19.24 4.92
C LEU A 116 55.31 -19.30 4.82
N GLU A 117 55.97 -18.24 4.34
CA GLU A 117 57.42 -18.06 4.53
C GLU A 117 57.80 -17.78 6.01
N ALA A 118 56.89 -17.25 6.82
CA ALA A 118 57.10 -16.98 8.25
C ALA A 118 56.53 -18.05 9.21
N TRP A 119 55.61 -18.91 8.74
CA TRP A 119 54.77 -19.79 9.59
C TRP A 119 55.23 -21.24 9.76
N ALA A 120 56.49 -21.55 9.47
CA ALA A 120 57.08 -22.81 9.94
C ALA A 120 57.01 -22.98 11.49
N GLN A 121 56.64 -21.94 12.25
CA GLN A 121 56.53 -21.96 13.71
C GLN A 121 55.10 -21.94 14.30
N GLY A 122 54.03 -21.77 13.50
CA GLY A 122 52.68 -21.46 14.02
C GLY A 122 51.59 -22.54 13.92
N TYR A 123 51.93 -23.80 13.65
CA TYR A 123 50.97 -24.86 13.29
C TYR A 123 49.84 -25.17 14.31
N GLY A 124 49.94 -24.74 15.57
CA GLY A 124 48.96 -25.05 16.62
C GLY A 124 47.65 -24.24 16.57
N TYR A 125 47.70 -22.98 16.13
CA TYR A 125 46.54 -22.08 16.22
C TYR A 125 45.58 -22.23 15.02
N TYR A 126 46.14 -22.51 13.84
CA TYR A 126 45.39 -22.63 12.58
C TYR A 126 44.49 -23.87 12.52
N ALA A 127 44.89 -24.97 13.18
CA ALA A 127 44.09 -26.19 13.29
C ALA A 127 42.81 -25.97 14.13
N TYR A 128 42.90 -25.15 15.18
CA TYR A 128 41.76 -24.84 16.05
C TYR A 128 40.75 -23.92 15.35
N SER A 129 41.22 -22.88 14.66
CA SER A 129 40.36 -21.95 13.92
C SER A 129 39.59 -22.64 12.78
N ASN A 130 40.24 -23.52 12.03
CA ASN A 130 39.58 -24.26 10.94
C ASN A 130 38.53 -25.27 11.45
N HIS A 131 38.78 -25.89 12.61
CA HIS A 131 37.80 -26.76 13.26
C HIS A 131 36.55 -25.96 13.64
N LEU A 132 36.72 -24.81 14.28
CA LEU A 132 35.61 -23.96 14.73
C LEU A 132 34.78 -23.41 13.55
N ILE A 133 35.43 -23.02 12.44
CA ILE A 133 34.74 -22.54 11.23
C ILE A 133 33.91 -23.66 10.57
N ARG A 134 34.43 -24.90 10.51
CA ARG A 134 33.64 -26.05 10.02
C ARG A 134 32.42 -26.32 10.88
N GLU A 135 32.56 -26.20 12.19
CA GLU A 135 31.49 -26.46 13.14
C GLU A 135 30.37 -25.42 13.04
N ILE A 136 30.73 -24.15 12.94
CA ILE A 136 29.79 -23.03 12.72
C ILE A 136 29.05 -23.22 11.38
N ARG A 137 29.78 -23.52 10.30
CA ARG A 137 29.16 -23.76 8.97
C ARG A 137 28.17 -24.93 9.03
N SER A 138 28.50 -26.02 9.73
CA SER A 138 27.62 -27.18 9.90
C SER A 138 26.32 -26.86 10.64
N SER A 139 26.38 -26.05 11.71
CA SER A 139 25.18 -25.62 12.46
C SER A 139 24.24 -24.77 11.59
N ILE A 140 24.78 -23.81 10.84
CA ILE A 140 23.98 -22.94 9.96
C ILE A 140 23.23 -23.77 8.90
N TYR A 141 23.88 -24.77 8.31
CA TYR A 141 23.23 -25.65 7.33
C TYR A 141 22.14 -26.54 7.93
N LYS A 142 22.27 -26.95 9.20
CA LYS A 142 21.25 -27.75 9.90
C LYS A 142 20.01 -26.92 10.25
N GLU A 143 20.20 -25.71 10.78
CA GLU A 143 19.08 -24.80 11.09
C GLU A 143 18.31 -24.39 9.83
N GLY A 144 19.01 -24.12 8.72
CA GLY A 144 18.38 -23.81 7.43
C GLY A 144 17.53 -24.96 6.85
N LYS A 145 17.81 -26.22 7.20
CA LYS A 145 16.99 -27.38 6.80
C LYS A 145 15.78 -27.61 7.70
N LEU A 146 15.86 -27.30 9.00
CA LEU A 146 14.75 -27.43 9.94
C LEU A 146 13.65 -26.38 9.66
N ASN A 147 14.06 -25.15 9.32
CA ASN A 147 13.11 -24.06 9.00
C ASN A 147 12.33 -24.28 7.69
N LYS A 148 12.82 -25.14 6.78
CA LYS A 148 12.13 -25.52 5.53
C LYS A 148 11.13 -26.67 5.67
N ARG A 149 11.08 -27.36 6.82
CA ARG A 149 10.16 -28.48 7.07
C ARG A 149 8.94 -28.11 7.92
N GLN A 150 8.87 -26.87 8.40
CA GLN A 150 7.76 -26.34 9.22
C GLN A 150 6.89 -25.31 8.46
N SER A 151 7.13 -25.13 7.16
CA SER A 151 6.28 -24.37 6.23
C SER A 151 5.77 -25.29 5.13
#